data_AF-A0A3P1USF8-F1
#
_entry.id   AF-A0A3P1USF8-F1
#
_cell.length_a   1.000
_cell.length_b   1.000
_cell.length_c   1.000
_cell.angle_alpha   90.00
_cell.angle_beta   90.00
_cell.angle_gamma   90.00
#
_symmetry.space_group_name_H-M   'P 1'
#
loop_
_entity.id
_entity.type
_entity.pdbx_description
1 polymer ?
#
loop_
_entity_poly.entity_id
_entity_poly.type
_entity_poly.pdbx_seq_one_letter_code
_entity_poly.pdbx_strand_id
1 'polypeptide(L)'
;MPDIHSAAAILGGKAKGNRILCPGPGHSKNDRSLKVTFRPDGGFSVTSFAGDDWQTCKDYVKARLGLSDDQPVPFTVSVRSVSTGRTKARAEALARLWASCIPIEGTPAEVYLKRRGLSYDGDAWRYRPTSGSIVAIVTDALTADPIGWHETMLDHDGNKLGRRMHGNVSGGAVRLYDSDILTGLAVAEGIETAIASDMRPVWACLSASVLMNFPVIPGVECLTVLADHDEAGIAAANAVGRRWHEAGREVILTMPAKYGTDFADREAA
;
A
#
# COMPACT_ATOMS: atom_id res chain seq x y z
N MET A 1 30.22 6.20 -4.68
CA MET A 1 28.88 6.82 -4.85
C MET A 1 28.27 6.98 -3.47
N PRO A 2 27.70 8.14 -3.11
CA PRO A 2 27.30 8.39 -1.74
C PRO A 2 26.11 7.48 -1.40
N ASP A 3 26.35 6.46 -0.59
CA ASP A 3 25.29 5.66 0.02
C ASP A 3 24.36 6.57 0.86
N ILE A 4 23.18 6.08 1.26
CA ILE A 4 22.22 6.92 2.00
C ILE A 4 22.77 7.45 3.34
N HIS A 5 23.72 6.75 3.96
CA HIS A 5 24.40 7.22 5.16
C HIS A 5 25.39 8.35 4.84
N SER A 6 26.09 8.27 3.71
CA SER A 6 26.90 9.36 3.15
C SER A 6 26.03 10.58 2.80
N ALA A 7 24.90 10.39 2.14
CA ALA A 7 23.94 11.47 1.87
C ALA A 7 23.39 12.08 3.18
N ALA A 8 23.13 11.26 4.21
CA ALA A 8 22.68 11.75 5.51
C ALA A 8 23.76 12.54 6.24
N ALA A 9 25.03 12.12 6.15
CA ALA A 9 26.16 12.86 6.70
C ALA A 9 26.30 14.24 6.03
N ILE A 10 26.21 14.30 4.71
CA ILE A 10 26.25 15.55 3.92
C ILE A 10 25.08 16.48 4.28
N LEU A 11 23.87 15.92 4.42
CA LEU A 11 22.68 16.69 4.78
C LEU A 11 22.62 17.04 6.27
N GLY A 12 23.52 16.51 7.12
CA GLY A 12 23.47 16.70 8.57
C GLY A 12 22.28 16.00 9.25
N GLY A 13 21.77 14.95 8.62
CA GLY A 13 20.54 14.26 8.98
C GLY A 13 20.74 12.83 9.50
N LYS A 14 19.62 12.13 9.71
CA LYS A 14 19.59 10.70 10.05
C LYS A 14 18.87 9.92 8.95
N ALA A 15 19.54 8.91 8.40
CA ALA A 15 18.96 7.99 7.42
C ALA A 15 18.12 6.89 8.10
N LYS A 16 16.98 6.55 7.50
CA LYS A 16 16.15 5.39 7.88
C LYS A 16 15.48 4.80 6.63
N GLY A 17 15.99 3.69 6.10
CA GLY A 17 15.47 3.11 4.86
C GLY A 17 15.95 3.92 3.65
N ASN A 18 15.02 4.42 2.82
CA ASN A 18 15.29 5.29 1.66
C ASN A 18 15.08 6.79 1.95
N ARG A 19 14.95 7.17 3.23
CA ARG A 19 14.60 8.52 3.66
C ARG A 19 15.60 9.07 4.67
N ILE A 20 15.78 10.39 4.62
CA ILE A 20 16.66 11.15 5.50
C ILE A 20 15.83 12.23 6.16
N LEU A 21 15.92 12.33 7.49
CA LEU A 21 15.45 13.51 8.22
C LEU A 21 16.65 14.41 8.49
N CYS A 22 16.62 15.62 7.95
CA CYS A 22 17.68 16.62 8.06
C CYS A 22 17.10 17.99 8.42
N PRO A 23 17.96 18.96 8.77
CA PRO A 23 17.54 20.35 8.92
C PRO A 23 17.00 20.92 7.60
N GLY A 24 15.97 21.77 7.71
CA GLY A 24 15.52 22.63 6.61
C GLY A 24 16.50 23.78 6.30
N PRO A 25 16.30 24.48 5.17
CA PRO A 25 17.10 25.66 4.82
C PRO A 25 16.95 26.76 5.88
N GLY A 26 18.05 27.19 6.51
CA GLY A 26 18.02 28.21 7.57
C GLY A 26 17.74 27.67 8.98
N HIS A 27 17.54 26.35 9.14
CA HIS A 27 17.27 25.74 10.44
C HIS A 27 18.54 25.27 11.17
N SER A 28 18.43 25.08 12.49
CA SER A 28 19.53 24.61 13.34
C SER A 28 20.00 23.20 12.97
N LYS A 29 21.25 22.84 13.26
CA LYS A 29 21.83 21.52 12.93
C LYS A 29 21.11 20.33 13.60
N ASN A 30 20.39 20.57 14.70
CA ASN A 30 19.61 19.57 15.41
C ASN A 30 18.19 19.41 14.88
N ASP A 31 17.77 20.28 13.97
CA ASP A 31 16.43 20.26 13.39
C ASP A 31 16.22 19.07 12.44
N ARG A 32 15.01 18.54 12.43
CA ARG A 32 14.59 17.37 11.62
C ARG A 32 13.29 17.64 10.88
N SER A 33 13.08 18.90 10.52
CA SER A 33 11.90 19.41 9.82
C SER A 33 11.86 19.01 8.35
N LEU A 34 12.99 18.68 7.72
CA LEU A 34 13.04 18.33 6.31
C LEU A 34 13.20 16.82 6.12
N LYS A 35 12.20 16.21 5.46
CA LYS A 35 12.24 14.82 5.04
C LYS A 35 12.59 14.72 3.57
N VAL A 36 13.69 14.05 3.27
CA VAL A 36 14.12 13.71 1.90
C VAL A 36 13.86 12.22 1.68
N THR A 37 13.14 11.86 0.63
CA THR A 37 12.85 10.46 0.27
C THR A 37 13.41 10.18 -1.11
N PHE A 38 14.35 9.25 -1.21
CA PHE A 38 14.95 8.84 -2.49
C PHE A 38 14.11 7.77 -3.15
N ARG A 39 13.95 7.89 -4.47
CA ARG A 39 13.21 6.99 -5.33
C ARG A 39 14.17 6.05 -6.07
N PRO A 40 13.71 4.87 -6.51
CA PRO A 40 14.54 3.91 -7.25
C PRO A 40 15.06 4.41 -8.60
N ASP A 41 14.40 5.41 -9.19
CA ASP A 41 14.75 6.05 -10.46
C ASP A 41 15.91 7.06 -10.35
N GLY A 42 16.52 7.19 -9.16
CA GLY A 42 17.55 8.19 -8.88
C GLY A 42 17.00 9.56 -8.49
N GLY A 43 15.68 9.76 -8.54
CA GLY A 43 15.02 10.96 -8.08
C GLY A 43 14.86 11.03 -6.56
N PHE A 44 14.41 12.17 -6.06
CA PHE A 44 14.01 12.31 -4.66
C PHE A 44 12.84 13.30 -4.51
N SER A 45 12.08 13.15 -3.44
CA SER A 45 11.07 14.11 -3.00
C SER A 45 11.47 14.73 -1.66
N VAL A 46 11.00 15.96 -1.43
CA VAL A 46 11.18 16.68 -0.18
C VAL A 46 9.82 16.95 0.46
N THR A 47 9.77 16.91 1.78
CA THR A 47 8.60 17.34 2.56
C THR A 47 9.12 18.14 3.75
N SER A 48 8.77 19.42 3.83
CA SER A 48 9.02 20.22 5.03
C SER A 48 7.86 20.08 6.01
N PHE A 49 8.18 19.86 7.28
CA PHE A 49 7.27 19.91 8.41
C PHE A 49 7.28 21.28 9.11
N ALA A 50 8.13 22.20 8.67
CA ALA A 50 8.23 23.56 9.20
C ALA A 50 7.53 24.62 8.31
N GLY A 51 6.91 24.20 7.21
CA GLY A 51 6.20 25.10 6.28
C GLY A 51 7.12 25.76 5.24
N ASP A 52 8.34 25.26 5.06
CA ASP A 52 9.26 25.78 4.05
C ASP A 52 8.76 25.52 2.63
N ASP A 53 9.12 26.43 1.72
CA ASP A 53 8.86 26.29 0.29
C ASP A 53 9.56 25.04 -0.29
N TRP A 54 8.79 24.24 -1.03
CA TRP A 54 9.24 22.94 -1.52
C TRP A 54 10.38 23.04 -2.54
N GLN A 55 10.38 24.10 -3.37
CA GLN A 55 11.41 24.34 -4.38
C GLN A 55 12.72 24.71 -3.70
N THR A 56 12.66 25.61 -2.71
CA THR A 56 13.79 26.01 -1.87
C THR A 56 14.39 24.81 -1.12
N CYS A 57 13.56 23.93 -0.56
CA CYS A 57 14.02 22.69 0.06
C CYS A 57 14.69 21.74 -0.94
N LYS A 58 14.16 21.63 -2.17
CA LYS A 58 14.71 20.77 -3.21
C LYS A 58 16.08 21.26 -3.67
N ASP A 59 16.20 22.57 -3.91
CA ASP A 59 17.45 23.21 -4.34
C ASP A 59 18.52 23.17 -3.24
N TYR A 60 18.12 23.34 -1.98
CA TYR A 60 18.98 23.15 -0.81
C TYR A 60 19.57 21.72 -0.76
N VAL A 61 18.75 20.69 -0.99
CA VAL A 61 19.21 19.29 -1.03
C VAL A 61 20.11 19.03 -2.22
N LYS A 62 19.77 19.55 -3.42
CA LYS A 62 20.60 19.44 -4.62
C LYS A 62 21.99 20.04 -4.40
N ALA A 63 22.05 21.27 -3.91
CA ALA A 63 23.30 21.99 -3.68
C ALA A 63 24.22 21.26 -2.70
N ARG A 64 23.66 20.70 -1.61
CA ARG A 64 24.46 19.94 -0.64
C ARG A 64 24.96 18.61 -1.18
N LEU A 65 24.15 17.91 -1.97
CA LEU A 65 24.51 16.62 -2.55
C LEU A 65 25.35 16.75 -3.84
N GLY A 66 25.61 17.98 -4.30
CA GLY A 66 26.35 18.23 -5.55
C GLY A 66 25.60 17.80 -6.80
N LEU A 67 24.26 17.84 -6.77
CA LEU A 67 23.39 17.43 -7.88
C LEU A 67 23.00 18.64 -8.75
N SER A 68 23.12 18.51 -10.06
CA SER A 68 22.56 19.45 -11.04
C SER A 68 21.49 18.76 -11.90
N ASP A 69 20.61 19.55 -12.52
CA ASP A 69 19.58 19.02 -13.43
C ASP A 69 20.17 18.48 -14.76
N ASP A 70 21.46 18.75 -15.02
CA ASP A 70 22.15 18.40 -16.27
C ASP A 70 22.81 17.00 -16.26
N GLN A 71 22.85 16.31 -15.12
CA GLN A 71 23.35 14.93 -15.04
C GLN A 71 22.42 14.03 -14.22
N PRO A 72 21.66 13.11 -14.85
CA PRO A 72 21.01 12.03 -14.12
C PRO A 72 22.09 11.10 -13.57
N VAL A 73 22.32 11.15 -12.26
CA VAL A 73 23.24 10.23 -11.59
C VAL A 73 22.62 8.84 -11.59
N PRO A 74 23.30 7.80 -12.12
CA PRO A 74 22.87 6.43 -11.94
C PRO A 74 23.04 6.09 -10.46
N PHE A 75 21.96 6.16 -9.69
CA PHE A 75 21.97 5.71 -8.32
C PHE A 75 21.67 4.21 -8.33
N THR A 76 22.70 3.37 -8.22
CA THR A 76 22.49 1.98 -7.85
C THR A 76 22.04 1.99 -6.40
N VAL A 77 20.73 2.05 -6.19
CA VAL A 77 20.15 1.61 -4.92
C VAL A 77 20.65 0.18 -4.77
N SER A 78 21.49 -0.08 -3.77
CA SER A 78 21.58 -1.45 -3.31
C SER A 78 20.15 -1.76 -2.89
N VAL A 79 19.44 -2.51 -3.74
CA VAL A 79 18.35 -3.35 -3.27
C VAL A 79 19.00 -4.04 -2.10
N ARG A 80 18.72 -3.56 -0.88
CA ARG A 80 19.09 -4.29 0.30
C ARG A 80 18.39 -5.61 0.03
N SER A 81 19.17 -6.62 -0.34
CA SER A 81 18.79 -7.99 -0.11
C SER A 81 18.32 -7.95 1.32
N VAL A 82 17.00 -8.02 1.49
CA VAL A 82 16.43 -8.21 2.80
C VAL A 82 17.14 -9.48 3.23
N SER A 83 18.06 -9.35 4.20
CA SER A 83 18.81 -10.48 4.74
C SER A 83 17.82 -11.63 4.80
N THR A 84 18.05 -12.70 4.03
CA THR A 84 17.03 -13.72 3.74
C THR A 84 16.39 -14.28 5.02
N GLY A 85 17.11 -14.22 6.14
CA GLY A 85 16.61 -14.52 7.50
C GLY A 85 15.49 -13.60 8.03
N ARG A 86 15.44 -12.31 7.70
CA ARG A 86 14.37 -11.38 8.12
C ARG A 86 13.08 -11.58 7.32
N THR A 87 13.19 -11.98 6.05
CA THR A 87 12.02 -12.36 5.23
C THR A 87 11.49 -13.71 5.66
N LYS A 88 12.37 -14.71 5.86
CA LYS A 88 11.96 -16.04 6.31
C LYS A 88 11.30 -16.02 7.69
N ALA A 89 11.90 -15.34 8.67
CA ALA A 89 11.30 -15.21 10.01
C ALA A 89 9.94 -14.48 9.99
N ARG A 90 9.78 -13.48 9.11
CA ARG A 90 8.49 -12.81 8.90
C ARG A 90 7.47 -13.75 8.28
N ALA A 91 7.84 -14.45 7.20
CA ALA A 91 6.97 -15.40 6.54
C ALA A 91 6.49 -16.49 7.51
N GLU A 92 7.39 -17.03 8.34
CA GLU A 92 7.05 -18.00 9.38
C GLU A 92 6.12 -17.40 10.46
N ALA A 93 6.33 -16.15 10.87
CA ALA A 93 5.45 -15.48 11.82
C ALA A 93 4.04 -15.25 11.25
N LEU A 94 3.94 -14.83 9.99
CA LEU A 94 2.67 -14.63 9.30
C LEU A 94 1.97 -15.97 9.02
N ALA A 95 2.71 -17.03 8.72
CA ALA A 95 2.17 -18.38 8.61
C ALA A 95 1.61 -18.89 9.94
N ARG A 96 2.30 -18.67 11.07
CA ARG A 96 1.78 -19.00 12.41
C ARG A 96 0.53 -18.18 12.76
N LEU A 97 0.52 -16.89 12.42
CA LEU A 97 -0.65 -16.04 12.59
C LEU A 97 -1.83 -16.61 11.79
N TRP A 98 -1.61 -16.93 10.51
CA TRP A 98 -2.62 -17.49 9.62
C TRP A 98 -3.17 -18.83 10.11
N ALA A 99 -2.29 -19.71 10.60
CA ALA A 99 -2.68 -21.00 11.17
C ALA A 99 -3.53 -20.87 12.45
N SER A 100 -3.49 -19.71 13.13
CA SER A 100 -4.37 -19.41 14.26
C SER A 100 -5.74 -18.83 13.86
N CYS A 101 -5.99 -18.69 12.56
CA CYS A 101 -7.24 -18.18 12.00
C CYS A 101 -8.10 -19.33 11.46
N ILE A 102 -9.42 -19.18 11.58
CA ILE A 102 -10.44 -20.12 11.13
C ILE A 102 -11.31 -19.46 10.04
N PRO A 103 -12.04 -20.24 9.23
CA PRO A 103 -13.02 -19.69 8.28
C PRO A 103 -14.00 -18.71 8.95
N ILE A 104 -14.55 -17.80 8.15
CA ILE A 104 -15.48 -16.78 8.64
C ILE A 104 -16.81 -17.39 9.09
N GLU A 105 -17.28 -18.46 8.44
CA GLU A 105 -18.55 -19.13 8.73
C GLU A 105 -18.68 -19.55 10.19
N GLY A 106 -19.83 -19.26 10.81
CA GLY A 106 -20.12 -19.57 12.19
C GLY A 106 -19.44 -18.65 13.22
N THR A 107 -18.83 -17.54 12.80
CA THR A 107 -18.11 -16.61 13.69
C THR A 107 -18.76 -15.22 13.70
N PRO A 108 -18.41 -14.32 14.66
CA PRO A 108 -18.84 -12.92 14.62
C PRO A 108 -18.50 -12.18 13.32
N ALA A 109 -17.46 -12.65 12.59
CA ALA A 109 -17.11 -12.11 11.27
C ALA A 109 -18.20 -12.38 10.23
N GLU A 110 -18.92 -13.51 10.31
CA GLU A 110 -20.04 -13.79 9.41
C GLU A 110 -21.18 -12.80 9.65
N VAL A 111 -21.48 -12.49 10.91
CA VAL A 111 -22.47 -11.48 11.29
C VAL A 111 -22.07 -10.10 10.76
N TYR A 112 -20.78 -9.74 10.88
CA TYR A 112 -20.23 -8.50 10.32
C TYR A 112 -20.47 -8.39 8.80
N LEU A 113 -20.18 -9.46 8.04
CA LEU A 113 -20.41 -9.47 6.59
C LEU A 113 -21.89 -9.41 6.24
N LYS A 114 -22.74 -10.23 6.90
CA LYS A 114 -24.18 -10.25 6.65
C LYS A 114 -24.84 -8.90 6.88
N ARG A 115 -24.43 -8.16 7.92
CA ARG A 115 -24.92 -6.79 8.18
C ARG A 115 -24.57 -5.81 7.05
N ARG A 116 -23.51 -6.09 6.30
CA ARG A 116 -23.11 -5.33 5.11
C ARG A 116 -23.70 -5.88 3.81
N GLY A 117 -24.56 -6.89 3.88
CA GLY A 117 -25.08 -7.56 2.68
C GLY A 117 -24.01 -8.34 1.91
N LEU A 118 -22.91 -8.71 2.56
CA LEU A 118 -21.77 -9.39 1.93
C LEU A 118 -21.71 -10.86 2.35
N SER A 119 -21.16 -11.67 1.46
CA SER A 119 -20.70 -13.03 1.73
C SER A 119 -19.29 -13.20 1.17
N TYR A 120 -18.49 -14.07 1.78
CA TYR A 120 -17.15 -14.37 1.30
C TYR A 120 -16.94 -15.88 1.28
N ASP A 121 -16.71 -16.42 0.09
CA ASP A 121 -16.47 -17.84 -0.19
C ASP A 121 -14.99 -18.15 -0.48
N GLY A 122 -14.13 -17.12 -0.46
CA GLY A 122 -12.69 -17.28 -0.56
C GLY A 122 -12.02 -17.58 0.78
N ASP A 123 -10.69 -17.71 0.75
CA ASP A 123 -9.92 -18.11 1.93
C ASP A 123 -8.97 -17.04 2.47
N ALA A 124 -8.75 -15.94 1.76
CA ALA A 124 -7.72 -14.94 2.09
C ALA A 124 -8.10 -13.98 3.23
N TRP A 125 -9.31 -14.09 3.77
CA TRP A 125 -9.81 -13.31 4.90
C TRP A 125 -10.49 -14.24 5.92
N ARG A 126 -9.89 -14.39 7.10
CA ARG A 126 -10.28 -15.39 8.10
C ARG A 126 -10.48 -14.78 9.47
N TYR A 127 -11.31 -15.39 10.31
CA TYR A 127 -11.52 -14.95 11.69
C TYR A 127 -10.43 -15.51 12.61
N ARG A 128 -9.93 -14.70 13.53
CA ARG A 128 -8.95 -15.09 14.55
C ARG A 128 -9.59 -15.07 15.94
N PRO A 129 -9.98 -16.24 16.50
CA PRO A 129 -10.73 -16.30 17.77
C PRO A 129 -10.01 -15.69 18.96
N THR A 130 -8.68 -15.79 19.00
CA THR A 130 -7.86 -15.29 20.12
C THR A 130 -7.85 -13.76 20.23
N SER A 131 -8.11 -13.03 19.14
CA SER A 131 -8.16 -11.57 19.12
C SER A 131 -9.54 -11.00 18.82
N GLY A 132 -10.53 -11.84 18.47
CA GLY A 132 -11.85 -11.35 18.06
C GLY A 132 -11.80 -10.52 16.78
N SER A 133 -10.89 -10.84 15.85
CA SER A 133 -10.63 -10.01 14.67
C SER A 133 -10.64 -10.80 13.37
N ILE A 134 -10.98 -10.15 12.25
CA ILE A 134 -10.82 -10.70 10.90
C ILE A 134 -9.42 -10.32 10.38
N VAL A 135 -8.66 -11.30 9.94
CA VAL A 135 -7.26 -11.18 9.51
C VAL A 135 -7.13 -11.53 8.04
N ALA A 136 -6.40 -10.70 7.30
CA ALA A 136 -5.96 -10.99 5.93
C ALA A 136 -4.45 -10.78 5.81
N ILE A 137 -3.74 -11.72 5.21
CA ILE A 137 -2.31 -11.56 4.93
C ILE A 137 -2.12 -10.62 3.75
N VAL A 138 -1.24 -9.64 3.91
CA VAL A 138 -0.84 -8.74 2.84
C VAL A 138 0.44 -9.27 2.21
N THR A 139 0.39 -9.49 0.90
CA THR A 139 1.55 -9.89 0.11
C THR A 139 2.04 -8.75 -0.74
N ASP A 140 3.35 -8.71 -1.02
CA ASP A 140 3.91 -7.80 -2.01
C ASP A 140 3.27 -8.07 -3.38
N ALA A 141 2.83 -7.00 -4.06
CA ALA A 141 2.09 -7.14 -5.31
C ALA A 141 2.92 -7.83 -6.41
N LEU A 142 4.25 -7.66 -6.43
CA LEU A 142 5.14 -8.20 -7.45
C LEU A 142 5.70 -9.57 -7.06
N THR A 143 6.17 -9.72 -5.82
CA THR A 143 6.86 -10.96 -5.40
C THR A 143 5.94 -12.00 -4.77
N ALA A 144 4.71 -11.62 -4.41
CA ALA A 144 3.79 -12.41 -3.60
C ALA A 144 4.33 -12.78 -2.20
N ASP A 145 5.46 -12.21 -1.76
CA ASP A 145 6.00 -12.46 -0.43
C ASP A 145 5.09 -11.84 0.64
N PRO A 146 4.87 -12.51 1.78
CA PRO A 146 4.06 -11.95 2.85
C PRO A 146 4.82 -10.82 3.58
N ILE A 147 4.24 -9.61 3.56
CA ILE A 147 4.88 -8.38 4.08
C ILE A 147 4.18 -7.80 5.32
N GLY A 148 2.96 -8.24 5.62
CA GLY A 148 2.17 -7.77 6.75
C GLY A 148 0.82 -8.45 6.85
N TRP A 149 -0.06 -7.91 7.68
CA TRP A 149 -1.47 -8.32 7.72
C TRP A 149 -2.38 -7.14 8.02
N HIS A 150 -3.59 -7.22 7.48
CA HIS A 150 -4.72 -6.38 7.81
C HIS A 150 -5.52 -7.05 8.92
N GLU A 151 -5.99 -6.24 9.87
CA GLU A 151 -6.81 -6.69 10.98
C GLU A 151 -8.05 -5.80 11.10
N THR A 152 -9.24 -6.40 11.03
CA THR A 152 -10.52 -5.77 11.38
C THR A 152 -10.96 -6.28 12.75
N MET A 153 -10.92 -5.43 13.76
CA MET A 153 -11.30 -5.79 15.14
C MET A 153 -12.82 -5.75 15.27
N LEU A 154 -13.40 -6.78 15.86
CA LEU A 154 -14.83 -6.89 16.11
C LEU A 154 -15.11 -7.01 17.62
N ASP A 155 -16.31 -6.61 18.03
CA ASP A 155 -16.87 -7.06 19.31
C ASP A 155 -17.50 -8.45 19.17
N HIS A 156 -18.06 -8.96 20.27
CA HIS A 156 -18.71 -10.27 20.30
C HIS A 156 -19.96 -10.34 19.40
N ASP A 157 -20.62 -9.20 19.18
CA ASP A 157 -21.83 -9.08 18.36
C ASP A 157 -21.52 -8.86 16.87
N GLY A 158 -20.24 -8.87 16.48
CA GLY A 158 -19.79 -8.65 15.11
C GLY A 158 -19.77 -7.18 14.67
N ASN A 159 -19.83 -6.22 15.58
CA ASN A 159 -19.65 -4.81 15.24
C ASN A 159 -18.17 -4.46 15.10
N LYS A 160 -17.85 -3.63 14.10
CA LYS A 160 -16.49 -3.16 13.85
C LYS A 160 -16.04 -2.17 14.92
N LEU A 161 -14.99 -2.52 15.65
CA LEU A 161 -14.33 -1.66 16.63
C LEU A 161 -13.22 -0.82 16.01
N GLY A 162 -12.65 -1.29 14.90
CA GLY A 162 -11.63 -0.55 14.17
C GLY A 162 -10.84 -1.45 13.22
N ARG A 163 -9.84 -0.85 12.56
CA ARG A 163 -8.91 -1.57 11.68
C ARG A 163 -7.46 -1.22 12.00
N ARG A 164 -6.56 -2.17 11.79
CA ARG A 164 -5.11 -2.00 11.94
C ARG A 164 -4.36 -2.66 10.80
N MET A 165 -3.20 -2.08 10.51
CA MET A 165 -2.26 -2.54 9.49
C MET A 165 -0.94 -2.83 10.19
N HIS A 166 -0.48 -4.06 10.08
CA HIS A 166 0.71 -4.52 10.77
C HIS A 166 1.79 -4.88 9.76
N GLY A 167 2.99 -4.33 9.93
CA GLY A 167 4.08 -4.44 8.96
C GLY A 167 4.15 -3.25 7.99
N ASN A 168 5.09 -3.30 7.06
CA ASN A 168 5.20 -2.29 5.99
C ASN A 168 4.43 -2.79 4.77
N VAL A 169 3.14 -2.47 4.72
CA VAL A 169 2.19 -2.93 3.69
C VAL A 169 2.19 -2.05 2.43
N SER A 170 3.13 -1.12 2.31
CA SER A 170 3.32 -0.31 1.10
C SER A 170 3.64 -1.19 -0.09
N GLY A 171 2.91 -1.04 -1.19
CA GLY A 171 3.07 -1.88 -2.39
C GLY A 171 2.46 -3.27 -2.26
N GLY A 172 1.73 -3.54 -1.16
CA GLY A 172 1.07 -4.81 -0.94
C GLY A 172 -0.40 -4.83 -1.35
N ALA A 173 -0.95 -6.03 -1.43
CA ALA A 173 -2.38 -6.24 -1.54
C ALA A 173 -2.81 -7.53 -0.81
N VAL A 174 -4.08 -7.62 -0.48
CA VAL A 174 -4.73 -8.88 -0.09
C VAL A 174 -5.29 -9.51 -1.35
N ARG A 175 -4.83 -10.71 -1.70
CA ARG A 175 -5.29 -11.42 -2.90
C ARG A 175 -6.52 -12.26 -2.57
N LEU A 176 -7.70 -11.64 -2.62
CA LEU A 176 -8.96 -12.24 -2.17
C LEU A 176 -9.40 -13.41 -3.03
N TYR A 177 -9.19 -13.28 -4.33
CA TYR A 177 -9.36 -14.33 -5.33
C TYR A 177 -8.18 -14.24 -6.28
N ASP A 178 -7.23 -15.15 -6.12
CA ASP A 178 -6.01 -15.19 -6.93
C ASP A 178 -6.12 -16.22 -8.06
N SER A 179 -5.30 -16.07 -9.09
CA SER A 179 -5.21 -17.01 -10.20
C SER A 179 -3.76 -17.18 -10.63
N ASP A 180 -3.38 -18.40 -11.00
CA ASP A 180 -2.04 -18.70 -11.54
C ASP A 180 -1.82 -18.07 -12.92
N ILE A 181 -2.90 -17.70 -13.62
CA ILE A 181 -2.89 -17.02 -14.92
C ILE A 181 -3.66 -15.70 -14.78
N LEU A 182 -2.95 -14.58 -14.89
CA LEU A 182 -3.48 -13.23 -14.71
C LEU A 182 -3.37 -12.43 -16.01
N THR A 183 -4.26 -12.63 -16.97
CA THR A 183 -4.35 -11.74 -18.15
C THR A 183 -5.13 -10.46 -17.82
N GLY A 184 -6.10 -10.55 -16.91
CA GLY A 184 -6.81 -9.42 -16.32
C GLY A 184 -6.74 -9.46 -14.79
N LEU A 185 -6.74 -8.29 -14.16
CA LEU A 185 -6.75 -8.15 -12.70
C LEU A 185 -7.70 -7.04 -12.29
N ALA A 186 -8.56 -7.32 -11.31
CA ALA A 186 -9.29 -6.27 -10.60
C ALA A 186 -8.55 -5.88 -9.31
N VAL A 187 -8.55 -4.59 -8.99
CA VAL A 187 -8.06 -4.05 -7.72
C VAL A 187 -9.10 -3.15 -7.08
N ALA A 188 -9.23 -3.21 -5.76
CA ALA A 188 -10.08 -2.31 -4.99
C ALA A 188 -9.30 -1.61 -3.88
N GLU A 189 -9.81 -0.48 -3.39
CA GLU A 189 -9.28 0.12 -2.16
C GLU A 189 -9.56 -0.77 -0.94
N GLY A 190 -10.82 -1.15 -0.71
CA GLY A 190 -11.25 -1.96 0.44
C GLY A 190 -11.37 -3.46 0.14
N ILE A 191 -11.28 -4.29 1.19
CA ILE A 191 -11.62 -5.73 1.08
C ILE A 191 -13.11 -5.87 0.81
N GLU A 192 -13.94 -5.13 1.55
CA GLU A 192 -15.40 -5.12 1.40
C GLU A 192 -15.81 -4.74 -0.04
N THR A 193 -15.21 -3.68 -0.60
CA THR A 193 -15.39 -3.26 -2.00
C THR A 193 -15.03 -4.37 -3.00
N ALA A 194 -13.90 -5.05 -2.78
CA ALA A 194 -13.47 -6.13 -3.67
C ALA A 194 -14.44 -7.32 -3.65
N ILE A 195 -14.87 -7.77 -2.45
CA ILE A 195 -15.79 -8.91 -2.32
C ILE A 195 -17.21 -8.59 -2.78
N ALA A 196 -17.63 -7.33 -2.73
CA ALA A 196 -18.93 -6.87 -3.25
C ALA A 196 -19.01 -6.92 -4.79
N SER A 197 -17.86 -7.06 -5.47
CA SER A 197 -17.79 -7.20 -6.92
C SER A 197 -17.79 -8.66 -7.36
N ASP A 198 -18.27 -8.94 -8.56
CA ASP A 198 -18.16 -10.25 -9.21
C ASP A 198 -16.85 -10.40 -10.01
N MET A 199 -15.94 -9.41 -9.94
CA MET A 199 -14.70 -9.40 -10.70
C MET A 199 -13.71 -10.40 -10.13
N ARG A 200 -13.15 -11.27 -10.99
CA ARG A 200 -12.14 -12.26 -10.60
C ARG A 200 -11.05 -12.32 -11.68
N PRO A 201 -9.76 -12.43 -11.33
CA PRO A 201 -9.19 -12.34 -9.98
C PRO A 201 -9.29 -10.91 -9.41
N VAL A 202 -9.32 -10.77 -8.08
CA VAL A 202 -9.44 -9.46 -7.42
C VAL A 202 -8.58 -9.35 -6.16
N TRP A 203 -7.86 -8.24 -6.06
CA TRP A 203 -7.00 -7.90 -4.93
C TRP A 203 -7.46 -6.60 -4.24
N ALA A 204 -7.26 -6.49 -2.93
CA ALA A 204 -7.55 -5.28 -2.16
C ALA A 204 -6.25 -4.57 -1.71
N CYS A 205 -6.12 -3.29 -2.02
CA CYS A 205 -4.94 -2.46 -1.72
C CYS A 205 -4.97 -1.85 -0.31
N LEU A 206 -6.12 -1.90 0.37
CA LEU A 206 -6.36 -1.52 1.76
C LEU A 206 -6.26 -0.01 2.09
N SER A 207 -5.93 0.84 1.11
CA SER A 207 -6.00 2.30 1.21
C SER A 207 -5.84 2.97 -0.16
N ALA A 208 -6.39 4.17 -0.31
CA ALA A 208 -6.20 5.04 -1.49
C ALA A 208 -4.71 5.23 -1.84
N SER A 209 -3.84 5.41 -0.85
CA SER A 209 -2.41 5.62 -1.07
C SER A 209 -1.70 4.38 -1.64
N VAL A 210 -2.06 3.18 -1.18
CA VAL A 210 -1.50 1.94 -1.72
C VAL A 210 -2.06 1.68 -3.11
N LEU A 211 -3.36 1.90 -3.33
CA LEU A 211 -3.99 1.78 -4.65
C LEU A 211 -3.36 2.73 -5.68
N MET A 212 -3.20 4.01 -5.30
CA MET A 212 -2.56 5.05 -6.10
C MET A 212 -1.15 4.64 -6.58
N ASN A 213 -0.42 3.89 -5.75
CA ASN A 213 0.95 3.44 -6.01
C ASN A 213 1.05 1.98 -6.46
N PHE A 214 -0.08 1.33 -6.77
CA PHE A 214 -0.09 -0.06 -7.19
C PHE A 214 0.75 -0.23 -8.49
N PRO A 215 1.71 -1.17 -8.50
CA PRO A 215 2.64 -1.31 -9.62
C PRO A 215 1.98 -1.96 -10.83
N VAL A 216 2.62 -1.84 -12.00
CA VAL A 216 2.26 -2.63 -13.18
C VAL A 216 2.71 -4.07 -12.94
N ILE A 217 1.77 -5.02 -13.00
CA ILE A 217 2.06 -6.43 -12.75
C ILE A 217 2.48 -7.10 -14.07
N PRO A 218 3.67 -7.74 -14.13
CA PRO A 218 4.09 -8.48 -15.32
C PRO A 218 3.06 -9.56 -15.71
N GLY A 219 2.74 -9.64 -16.99
CA GLY A 219 1.78 -10.60 -17.54
C GLY A 219 0.32 -10.15 -17.52
N VAL A 220 -0.03 -9.14 -16.72
CA VAL A 220 -1.39 -8.56 -16.73
C VAL A 220 -1.52 -7.56 -17.86
N GLU A 221 -2.53 -7.73 -18.70
CA GLU A 221 -2.80 -6.92 -19.87
C GLU A 221 -3.90 -5.89 -19.61
N CYS A 222 -4.85 -6.19 -18.73
CA CYS A 222 -5.95 -5.31 -18.35
C CYS A 222 -6.08 -5.16 -16.82
N LEU A 223 -6.15 -3.91 -16.34
CA LEU A 223 -6.46 -3.58 -14.94
C LEU A 223 -7.86 -2.98 -14.83
N THR A 224 -8.72 -3.59 -14.01
CA THR A 224 -9.97 -2.95 -13.56
C THR A 224 -9.79 -2.37 -12.16
N VAL A 225 -10.06 -1.08 -11.97
CA VAL A 225 -9.97 -0.40 -10.68
C VAL A 225 -11.38 -0.16 -10.15
N LEU A 226 -11.69 -0.78 -9.01
CA LEU A 226 -12.89 -0.59 -8.23
C LEU A 226 -12.61 0.50 -7.19
N ALA A 227 -12.90 1.74 -7.54
CA ALA A 227 -12.63 2.88 -6.68
C ALA A 227 -13.86 3.28 -5.86
N ASP A 228 -13.61 3.68 -4.62
CA ASP A 228 -14.60 4.33 -3.79
C ASP A 228 -14.95 5.70 -4.42
N HIS A 229 -16.23 6.09 -4.39
CA HIS A 229 -16.67 7.31 -5.08
C HIS A 229 -16.44 8.56 -4.22
N ASP A 230 -15.20 8.81 -3.83
CA ASP A 230 -14.78 10.02 -3.13
C ASP A 230 -13.53 10.67 -3.76
N GLU A 231 -13.11 11.83 -3.24
CA GLU A 231 -11.97 12.57 -3.79
C GLU A 231 -10.66 11.74 -3.77
N ALA A 232 -10.42 10.98 -2.69
CA ALA A 232 -9.20 10.20 -2.53
C ALA A 232 -9.19 8.97 -3.45
N GLY A 233 -10.33 8.26 -3.54
CA GLY A 233 -10.54 7.13 -4.43
C GLY A 233 -10.41 7.53 -5.90
N ILE A 234 -11.02 8.64 -6.30
CA ILE A 234 -10.90 9.19 -7.67
C ILE A 234 -9.45 9.56 -7.97
N ALA A 235 -8.75 10.24 -7.07
CA ALA A 235 -7.35 10.60 -7.27
C ALA A 235 -6.45 9.35 -7.38
N ALA A 236 -6.69 8.34 -6.56
CA ALA A 236 -5.97 7.08 -6.58
C ALA A 236 -6.21 6.31 -7.90
N ALA A 237 -7.46 6.17 -8.32
CA ALA A 237 -7.86 5.51 -9.57
C ALA A 237 -7.23 6.15 -10.80
N ASN A 238 -7.26 7.48 -10.88
CA ASN A 238 -6.64 8.21 -11.98
C ASN A 238 -5.12 8.04 -12.00
N ALA A 239 -4.46 8.04 -10.85
CA ALA A 239 -3.01 7.90 -10.76
C ALA A 239 -2.52 6.51 -11.14
N VAL A 240 -3.17 5.44 -10.63
CA VAL A 240 -2.85 4.07 -11.03
C VAL A 240 -3.21 3.82 -12.49
N GLY A 241 -4.34 4.37 -12.94
CA GLY A 241 -4.78 4.23 -14.32
C GLY A 241 -3.81 4.87 -15.32
N ARG A 242 -3.32 6.08 -15.03
CA ARG A 242 -2.25 6.71 -15.84
C ARG A 242 -1.00 5.83 -15.91
N ARG A 243 -0.53 5.31 -14.78
CA ARG A 243 0.68 4.46 -14.73
C ARG A 243 0.54 3.20 -15.58
N TRP A 244 -0.61 2.53 -15.52
CA TRP A 244 -0.87 1.32 -16.30
C TRP A 244 -1.06 1.62 -17.78
N HIS A 245 -1.76 2.70 -18.11
CA HIS A 245 -1.92 3.16 -19.48
C HIS A 245 -0.59 3.54 -20.14
N GLU A 246 0.27 4.28 -19.43
CA GLU A 246 1.63 4.63 -19.88
C GLU A 246 2.52 3.39 -20.12
N ALA A 247 2.23 2.28 -19.42
CA ALA A 247 2.88 0.99 -19.63
C ALA A 247 2.26 0.16 -20.77
N GLY A 248 1.35 0.75 -21.56
CA GLY A 248 0.69 0.09 -22.69
C GLY A 248 -0.35 -0.95 -22.29
N ARG A 249 -0.95 -0.83 -21.09
CA ARG A 249 -1.98 -1.73 -20.58
C ARG A 249 -3.37 -1.13 -20.70
N GLU A 250 -4.37 -1.99 -20.86
CA GLU A 250 -5.77 -1.58 -20.78
C GLU A 250 -6.14 -1.26 -19.33
N VAL A 251 -6.93 -0.20 -19.14
CA VAL A 251 -7.39 0.23 -17.82
C VAL A 251 -8.87 0.57 -17.86
N ILE A 252 -9.62 -0.02 -16.94
CA ILE A 252 -11.03 0.27 -16.71
C ILE A 252 -11.17 0.86 -15.30
N LEU A 253 -11.77 2.04 -15.17
CA LEU A 253 -12.09 2.63 -13.87
C LEU A 253 -13.60 2.50 -13.63
N THR A 254 -13.97 1.84 -12.53
CA THR A 254 -15.37 1.63 -12.15
C THR A 254 -15.59 2.18 -10.75
N MET A 255 -16.68 2.93 -10.57
CA MET A 255 -17.08 3.52 -9.30
C MET A 255 -18.60 3.35 -9.10
N PRO A 256 -19.11 3.33 -7.86
CA PRO A 256 -20.53 3.41 -7.58
C PRO A 256 -21.16 4.67 -8.17
N ALA A 257 -22.45 4.65 -8.51
CA ALA A 257 -23.10 5.81 -9.14
C ALA A 257 -23.25 7.01 -8.18
N LYS A 258 -23.35 6.77 -6.88
CA LYS A 258 -23.56 7.81 -5.86
C LYS A 258 -22.22 8.26 -5.28
N TYR A 259 -22.03 9.57 -5.18
CA TYR A 259 -20.86 10.16 -4.54
C TYR A 259 -20.87 9.87 -3.03
N GLY A 260 -19.70 9.54 -2.47
CA GLY A 260 -19.49 9.21 -1.07
C GLY A 260 -19.87 7.78 -0.67
N THR A 261 -20.19 6.90 -1.63
CA THR A 261 -20.46 5.48 -1.38
C THR A 261 -19.36 4.60 -1.94
N ASP A 262 -19.15 3.43 -1.32
CA ASP A 262 -18.36 2.34 -1.89
C ASP A 262 -19.27 1.27 -2.55
N PHE A 263 -18.68 0.20 -3.11
CA PHE A 263 -19.46 -0.89 -3.72
C PHE A 263 -20.21 -1.75 -2.68
N ALA A 264 -19.81 -1.72 -1.41
CA ALA A 264 -20.44 -2.43 -0.32
C ALA A 264 -21.64 -1.66 0.28
N ASP A 265 -21.80 -0.37 -0.02
CA ASP A 265 -22.93 0.47 0.40
C ASP A 265 -24.20 0.30 -0.46
N ARG A 266 -24.31 -0.74 -1.29
CA ARG A 266 -25.54 -1.02 -2.04
C ARG A 266 -26.68 -1.26 -1.04
N GLU A 267 -27.61 -0.30 -0.94
CA GLU A 267 -28.88 -0.49 -0.24
C GLU A 267 -29.49 -1.81 -0.72
N ALA A 268 -29.79 -2.70 0.22
CA ALA A 268 -30.53 -3.92 -0.05
C ALA A 268 -31.84 -3.52 -0.76
N ALA A 269 -31.94 -3.84 -2.05
CA ALA A 269 -33.16 -3.72 -2.83
C ALA A 269 -34.09 -4.90 -2.54
#